data_AF-A0A7C2NIT7-F1
#
_entry.id   AF-A0A7C2NIT7-F1
#
_cell.length_a   1.000
_cell.length_b   1.000
_cell.length_c   1.000
_cell.angle_alpha   90.00
_cell.angle_beta   90.00
_cell.angle_gamma   90.00
#
_symmetry.space_group_name_H-M   'P 1'
#
loop_
_entity.id
_entity.type
_entity.pdbx_description
1 polymer ?
#
loop_
_entity_poly.entity_id
_entity_poly.type
_entity_poly.pdbx_seq_one_letter_code
_entity_poly.pdbx_strand_id
1 'polypeptide(L)'
;YVVFMVGIYVVARIIAYTARRFDGEADLIQALKLTAYSSTPVWILGVFNLVPDLRYVGFLGFVYTVYLFYLGLPVLMRSSLEKRVSYLFAAGLFFFLLLLVISFVGNFFFVLSIPQVIEGV
;
A
#
# COMPACT_ATOMS: atom_id res chain seq x y z
N TYR A 1 -11.61 7.58 -3.43
CA TYR A 1 -12.00 6.35 -2.71
C TYR A 1 -11.96 5.08 -3.57
N VAL A 2 -12.61 5.02 -4.74
CA VAL A 2 -12.61 3.80 -5.59
C VAL A 2 -11.19 3.33 -5.97
N VAL A 3 -10.31 4.25 -6.34
CA VAL A 3 -8.90 3.95 -6.69
C VAL A 3 -8.15 3.22 -5.56
N PHE A 4 -8.43 3.56 -4.30
CA PHE A 4 -7.80 2.92 -3.13
C PHE A 4 -8.28 1.47 -2.95
N MET A 5 -9.59 1.21 -3.12
CA MET A 5 -10.15 -0.14 -3.07
C MET A 5 -9.56 -1.02 -4.17
N VAL A 6 -9.46 -0.49 -5.39
CA VAL A 6 -8.80 -1.17 -6.50
C VAL A 6 -7.33 -1.42 -6.17
N GLY A 7 -6.63 -0.45 -5.58
CA GLY A 7 -5.24 -0.60 -5.16
C GLY A 7 -5.02 -1.72 -4.15
N ILE A 8 -5.85 -1.80 -3.10
CA ILE A 8 -5.80 -2.90 -2.11
C ILE A 8 -6.02 -4.24 -2.80
N TYR A 9 -6.99 -4.35 -3.69
CA TYR A 9 -7.27 -5.58 -4.41
C TYR A 9 -6.10 -6.01 -5.29
N VAL A 10 -5.47 -5.07 -6.01
CA VAL A 10 -4.29 -5.35 -6.85
C VAL A 10 -3.12 -5.83 -6.00
N VAL A 11 -2.84 -5.18 -4.87
CA VAL A 11 -1.77 -5.60 -3.94
C VAL A 11 -2.06 -6.99 -3.37
N ALA A 12 -3.30 -7.26 -2.94
CA ALA A 12 -3.70 -8.57 -2.45
C ALA A 12 -3.50 -9.67 -3.51
N ARG A 13 -3.84 -9.40 -4.77
CA ARG A 13 -3.59 -10.33 -5.89
C ARG A 13 -2.11 -10.62 -6.08
N ILE A 14 -1.27 -9.59 -6.02
CA ILE A 14 0.18 -9.75 -6.15
C ILE A 14 0.74 -10.57 -4.99
N ILE A 15 0.30 -10.29 -3.76
CA ILE A 15 0.69 -11.03 -2.56
C ILE A 15 0.29 -12.49 -2.71
N ALA A 16 -0.97 -12.79 -3.04
CA ALA A 16 -1.45 -14.17 -3.25
C ALA A 16 -0.68 -14.90 -4.36
N TYR A 17 -0.32 -14.21 -5.46
CA TYR A 17 0.50 -14.80 -6.52
C TYR A 17 1.92 -15.10 -6.04
N THR A 18 2.52 -14.17 -5.31
CA THR A 18 3.90 -14.27 -4.82
C THR A 18 4.03 -15.26 -3.66
N ALA A 19 2.94 -15.54 -2.94
CA ALA A 19 2.90 -16.49 -1.83
C ALA A 19 3.45 -17.88 -2.22
N ARG A 20 3.10 -18.36 -3.43
CA ARG A 20 3.60 -19.65 -3.96
C ARG A 20 5.12 -19.71 -4.06
N ARG A 21 5.79 -18.57 -4.26
CA ARG A 21 7.25 -18.49 -4.37
C ARG A 21 7.95 -18.49 -3.02
N PHE A 22 7.21 -18.23 -1.94
CA PHE A 22 7.73 -18.11 -0.57
C PHE A 22 7.18 -19.21 0.36
N ASP A 23 6.78 -20.35 -0.20
CA ASP A 23 6.15 -21.48 0.52
C ASP A 23 4.91 -21.07 1.33
N GLY A 24 4.18 -20.05 0.88
CA GLY A 24 2.95 -19.59 1.49
C GLY A 24 1.71 -20.08 0.75
N GLU A 25 0.58 -20.05 1.44
CA GLU A 25 -0.73 -20.33 0.86
C GLU A 25 -1.19 -19.19 -0.04
N ALA A 26 -1.46 -19.51 -1.30
CA ALA A 26 -1.97 -18.57 -2.28
C ALA A 26 -3.48 -18.36 -2.12
N ASP A 27 -3.89 -17.76 -1.01
CA ASP A 27 -5.28 -17.39 -0.72
C ASP A 27 -5.48 -15.88 -0.88
N LEU A 28 -6.32 -15.49 -1.84
CA LEU A 28 -6.64 -14.10 -2.11
C LEU A 28 -7.43 -13.44 -0.96
N ILE A 29 -8.31 -14.17 -0.28
CA ILE A 29 -9.09 -13.64 0.84
C ILE A 29 -8.16 -13.33 2.01
N GLN A 30 -7.20 -14.20 2.29
CA GLN A 30 -6.20 -13.95 3.34
C GLN A 30 -5.26 -12.80 2.98
N ALA A 31 -4.80 -12.75 1.73
CA ALA A 31 -4.01 -11.64 1.23
C ALA A 31 -4.77 -10.31 1.34
N LEU A 32 -6.07 -10.30 1.01
CA LEU A 32 -6.92 -9.12 1.11
C LEU A 32 -7.08 -8.65 2.56
N LYS A 33 -7.31 -9.58 3.50
CA LYS A 33 -7.37 -9.27 4.94
C LYS A 33 -6.05 -8.67 5.42
N LEU A 34 -4.93 -9.26 5.03
CA LEU A 34 -3.60 -8.79 5.38
C LEU A 34 -3.37 -7.37 4.87
N THR A 35 -3.58 -7.14 3.57
CA THR A 35 -3.37 -5.83 2.94
C THR A 35 -4.29 -4.76 3.50
N ALA A 36 -5.58 -5.07 3.69
CA ALA A 36 -6.54 -4.12 4.23
C ALA A 36 -6.18 -3.75 5.68
N TYR A 37 -5.88 -4.75 6.52
CA TYR A 37 -5.53 -4.51 7.92
C TYR A 37 -4.23 -3.71 8.05
N SER A 38 -3.18 -4.11 7.32
CA SER A 38 -1.89 -3.43 7.38
C SER A 38 -1.94 -2.00 6.87
N SER A 39 -2.88 -1.65 5.98
CA SER A 39 -3.02 -0.30 5.42
C SER A 39 -3.70 0.70 6.36
N THR A 40 -4.41 0.22 7.38
CA THR A 40 -5.15 1.06 8.34
C THR A 40 -4.33 2.19 8.97
N PRO A 41 -3.08 1.96 9.44
CA PRO A 41 -2.29 3.01 10.08
C PRO A 41 -1.92 4.14 9.13
N VAL A 42 -1.57 3.83 7.88
CA VAL A 42 -1.31 4.85 6.85
C VAL A 42 -2.55 5.71 6.58
N TRP A 43 -3.75 5.15 6.67
CA TRP A 43 -4.97 5.94 6.49
C TRP A 43 -5.25 6.86 7.68
N ILE A 44 -5.17 6.33 8.89
CA ILE A 44 -5.41 7.10 10.12
C ILE A 44 -4.35 8.19 10.27
N LEU A 45 -3.08 7.82 10.15
CA LEU A 45 -1.97 8.74 10.34
C LEU A 45 -1.70 9.61 9.11
N GLY A 46 -2.25 9.21 7.96
CA GLY A 46 -2.22 9.99 6.73
C GLY A 46 -2.88 11.35 6.85
N VAL A 47 -3.89 11.49 7.70
CA VAL A 47 -4.59 12.76 7.98
C VAL A 47 -3.61 13.82 8.51
N PHE A 48 -2.58 13.42 9.26
CA PHE A 48 -1.59 14.35 9.80
C PHE A 48 -0.64 14.92 8.73
N ASN A 49 -0.59 14.35 7.52
CA ASN A 49 0.17 14.94 6.41
C ASN A 49 -0.45 16.24 5.87
N LEU A 50 -1.70 16.55 6.23
CA LEU A 50 -2.34 17.82 5.88
C LEU A 50 -1.68 19.00 6.62
N VAL A 51 -1.05 18.75 7.77
CA VAL A 51 -0.36 19.77 8.55
C VAL A 51 1.16 19.56 8.38
N PRO A 52 1.88 20.52 7.77
CA PRO A 52 3.30 20.37 7.45
C PRO A 52 4.17 19.97 8.65
N ASP A 53 3.85 20.45 9.86
CA ASP A 53 4.63 20.18 11.06
C ASP A 53 4.40 18.77 11.64
N LEU A 54 3.26 18.12 11.32
CA LEU A 54 2.94 16.77 11.79
C LEU A 54 3.28 15.67 10.78
N ARG A 55 3.98 15.98 9.68
CA ARG A 55 4.39 14.99 8.67
C ARG A 55 5.16 13.79 9.25
N TYR A 56 5.90 13.99 10.33
CA TYR A 56 6.65 12.94 11.02
C TYR A 56 5.74 11.86 11.61
N VAL A 57 4.51 12.22 12.00
CA VAL A 57 3.49 11.28 12.48
C VAL A 57 2.98 10.41 11.32
N GLY A 58 2.84 10.98 10.13
CA GLY A 58 2.54 10.23 8.91
C GLY A 58 3.60 9.17 8.61
N PHE A 59 4.88 9.49 8.81
CA PHE A 59 5.99 8.54 8.66
C PHE A 59 5.91 7.38 9.67
N LEU A 60 5.56 7.65 10.93
CA LEU A 60 5.31 6.58 11.91
C LEU A 60 4.22 5.61 11.45
N GLY A 61 3.18 6.13 10.78
CA GLY A 61 2.13 5.27 10.20
C GLY A 61 2.61 4.37 9.08
N PHE A 62 3.55 4.83 8.27
CA PHE A 62 4.21 4.00 7.27
C PHE A 62 5.03 2.88 7.94
N VAL A 63 5.86 3.22 8.93
CA VAL A 63 6.66 2.23 9.68
C VAL A 63 5.76 1.19 10.34
N TYR A 64 4.66 1.63 10.96
CA TYR A 64 3.73 0.72 11.63
C TYR A 64 2.95 -0.17 10.63
N THR A 65 2.63 0.34 9.44
CA THR A 65 2.04 -0.45 8.34
C THR A 65 2.96 -1.60 7.91
N VAL A 66 4.25 -1.31 7.71
CA VAL A 66 5.25 -2.33 7.37
C VAL A 66 5.39 -3.36 8.50
N TYR A 67 5.37 -2.90 9.75
CA TYR A 67 5.42 -3.78 10.92
C TYR A 67 4.21 -4.72 11.02
N LEU A 68 2.98 -4.21 10.86
CA LEU A 68 1.77 -5.04 10.85
C LEU A 68 1.78 -6.03 9.68
N PHE A 69 2.26 -5.60 8.52
CA PHE A 69 2.38 -6.48 7.36
C PHE A 69 3.38 -7.63 7.62
N TYR A 70 4.54 -7.31 8.21
CA TYR A 70 5.54 -8.31 8.65
C TYR A 70 4.96 -9.31 9.65
N LEU A 71 4.16 -8.86 10.60
CA LEU A 71 3.52 -9.73 11.59
C LEU A 71 2.39 -10.59 11.00
N GLY A 72 1.61 -10.04 10.08
CA GLY A 72 0.46 -10.72 9.48
C GLY A 72 0.82 -11.73 8.39
N LEU A 73 1.94 -11.54 7.69
CA LEU A 73 2.47 -12.47 6.67
C LEU A 73 2.43 -13.97 7.07
N PRO A 74 3.10 -14.39 8.16
CA PRO A 74 3.13 -15.80 8.60
C PRO A 74 1.75 -16.33 9.01
N VAL A 75 0.90 -15.45 9.58
CA VAL A 75 -0.37 -15.82 10.22
C VAL A 75 -1.41 -16.06 9.13
N LEU A 76 -1.46 -15.17 8.14
CA LEU A 76 -2.48 -15.16 7.11
C LEU A 76 -2.02 -15.89 5.83
N MET A 77 -0.75 -15.76 5.44
CA MET A 77 -0.23 -16.36 4.21
C MET A 77 0.52 -17.68 4.47
N ARG A 78 0.62 -18.15 5.72
CA ARG A 78 1.36 -19.37 6.13
C ARG A 78 2.78 -19.47 5.55
N SER A 79 3.41 -18.34 5.24
CA SER A 79 4.74 -18.30 4.64
C SER A 79 5.82 -18.75 5.62
N SER A 80 6.85 -19.42 5.11
CA SER A 80 8.06 -19.77 5.87
C SER A 80 8.62 -18.56 6.65
N LEU A 81 8.95 -18.78 7.92
CA LEU A 81 9.55 -17.77 8.81
C LEU A 81 10.89 -17.25 8.27
N GLU A 82 11.71 -18.11 7.68
CA GLU A 82 13.01 -17.74 7.10
C GLU A 82 12.86 -16.81 5.89
N LYS A 83 11.80 -16.99 5.09
CA LYS A 83 11.58 -16.22 3.86
C LYS A 83 10.81 -14.92 4.08
N ARG A 84 10.38 -14.64 5.32
CA ARG A 84 9.52 -13.50 5.66
C ARG A 84 10.14 -12.16 5.28
N VAL A 85 11.45 -11.98 5.50
CA VAL A 85 12.15 -10.74 5.17
C VAL A 85 12.20 -10.51 3.66
N SER A 86 12.54 -11.55 2.89
CA SER A 86 12.54 -11.47 1.42
C SER A 86 11.15 -11.18 0.86
N TYR A 87 10.11 -11.77 1.45
CA TYR A 87 8.73 -11.51 1.05
C TYR A 87 8.28 -10.09 1.44
N LEU A 88 8.77 -9.56 2.57
CA LEU A 88 8.56 -8.16 2.96
C LEU A 88 9.13 -7.19 1.91
N PHE A 89 10.37 -7.41 1.47
CA PHE A 89 10.99 -6.57 0.44
C PHE A 89 10.24 -6.65 -0.90
N ALA A 90 9.84 -7.86 -1.32
CA ALA A 90 9.07 -8.04 -2.55
C ALA A 90 7.71 -7.33 -2.47
N ALA A 91 6.96 -7.53 -1.39
CA ALA A 91 5.68 -6.88 -1.19
C ALA A 91 5.81 -5.36 -1.03
N GLY A 92 6.84 -4.89 -0.32
CA GLY A 92 7.15 -3.47 -0.15
C GLY A 92 7.45 -2.79 -1.47
N LEU A 93 8.19 -3.44 -2.37
CA LEU A 93 8.44 -2.94 -3.73
C LEU A 93 7.12 -2.78 -4.51
N PHE A 94 6.23 -3.76 -4.46
CA PHE A 94 4.92 -3.65 -5.11
C PHE A 94 4.05 -2.55 -4.48
N PHE A 95 4.10 -2.40 -3.16
CA PHE A 95 3.40 -1.32 -2.46
C PHE A 95 3.92 0.05 -2.89
N PHE A 96 5.24 0.20 -3.03
CA PHE A 96 5.88 1.41 -3.53
C PHE A 96 5.46 1.74 -4.97
N LEU A 97 5.47 0.73 -5.86
CA LEU A 97 4.99 0.89 -7.24
C LEU A 97 3.53 1.33 -7.29
N LEU A 98 2.68 0.77 -6.42
CA LEU A 98 1.28 1.17 -6.31
C LEU A 98 1.15 2.65 -5.91
N LEU A 99 1.92 3.10 -4.92
CA LEU A 99 1.93 4.50 -4.49
C LEU A 99 2.35 5.44 -5.62
N LEU A 100 3.32 5.03 -6.44
CA LEU A 100 3.75 5.77 -7.63
C LEU A 100 2.59 5.90 -8.64
N VAL A 101 1.88 4.81 -8.92
CA VAL A 101 0.71 4.83 -9.83
C VAL A 101 -0.40 5.72 -9.28
N ILE A 102 -0.72 5.61 -7.99
CA ILE A 102 -1.74 6.46 -7.35
C ILE A 102 -1.34 7.93 -7.43
N SER A 103 -0.06 8.25 -7.20
CA SER A 103 0.46 9.62 -7.26
C SER A 103 0.41 10.18 -8.68
N PHE A 104 0.79 9.36 -9.67
CA PHE A 104 0.71 9.73 -11.08
C PHE A 104 -0.73 10.02 -11.51
N VAL A 105 -1.66 9.12 -11.19
CA VAL A 105 -3.09 9.29 -11.51
C VAL A 105 -3.67 10.50 -10.78
N GLY A 106 -3.37 10.67 -9.50
CA GLY A 106 -3.83 11.82 -8.71
C GLY A 106 -3.33 13.15 -9.28
N ASN A 107 -2.03 13.23 -9.61
CA ASN A 107 -1.45 14.42 -10.21
C ASN A 107 -2.00 14.70 -11.62
N PHE A 108 -2.21 13.65 -12.43
CA PHE A 108 -2.82 13.76 -13.76
C PHE A 108 -4.23 14.37 -13.69
N PHE A 109 -5.08 13.89 -12.77
CA PHE A 109 -6.41 14.47 -12.55
C PHE A 109 -6.34 15.91 -12.01
N PHE A 110 -5.40 16.20 -11.11
CA PHE A 110 -5.19 17.56 -10.60
C PHE A 110 -4.85 18.53 -11.73
N VAL A 111 -3.90 18.17 -12.61
CA VAL A 111 -3.52 18.99 -13.77
C VAL A 111 -4.68 19.20 -14.74
N LEU A 112 -5.46 18.15 -15.05
CA LEU A 112 -6.64 18.27 -15.91
C LEU A 112 -7.75 19.14 -15.32
N SER A 113 -7.81 19.24 -13.98
CA SER A 113 -8.79 20.08 -13.30
C SER A 113 -8.40 21.57 -13.24
N ILE A 114 -7.16 21.92 -13.61
CA ILE A 114 -6.76 23.32 -13.75
C ILE A 114 -7.46 23.90 -14.97
N PRO A 115 -8.35 24.89 -14.81
CA PRO A 115 -8.97 25.55 -15.96
C PRO A 115 -7.86 26.20 -16.80
N GLN A 116 -7.77 25.83 -18.08
CA GLN A 116 -6.79 26.34 -19.06
C GLN A 116 -6.96 27.85 -19.38
N VAL A 117 -7.70 28.59 -18.56
CA VAL A 117 -8.22 29.94 -18.84
C VAL A 117 -7.12 31.02 -18.79
N ILE A 118 -5.90 30.70 -18.36
CA ILE A 118 -4.81 31.69 -18.21
C ILE A 118 -3.88 31.75 -19.43
N GLU A 119 -4.05 30.90 -20.45
CA GLU A 119 -3.22 30.98 -21.68
C GLU A 119 -3.75 31.98 -22.74
N GLY A 120 -4.82 32.72 -22.42
CA GLY A 120 -5.50 33.62 -23.35
C GLY A 120 -5.54 35.11 -22.96
N VAL A 121 -4.74 35.58 -21.99
CA VAL A 121 -4.62 37.00 -21.62
C VAL A 121 -3.20 37.49 -21.81
#